data_AF-A0A9X1Q220-F1
#
_entry.id   AF-A0A9X1Q220-F1
#
_cell.length_a   1.000
_cell.length_b   1.000
_cell.length_c   1.000
_cell.angle_alpha   90.00
_cell.angle_beta   90.00
_cell.angle_gamma   90.00
#
_symmetry.space_group_name_H-M   'P 1'
#
loop_
_entity.id
_entity.type
_entity.pdbx_description
1 polymer ?
#
loop_
_entity_poly.entity_id
_entity_poly.type
_entity_poly.pdbx_seq_one_letter_code
_entity_poly.pdbx_strand_id
1 'polypeptide(L)'
;MAAGKKPAAARRAGALGRKVKVTGAHLVFRPQPTLQLLWALGDEETRKAIEAAHERAIALVLAWIEDDAAVIRYGPQGIHRTRPAHGLVAARFRHYEARSGMPLLHDHLLLSLKGLRPKDGVWGAVHSTALLESAVAASALYNEVVMAEVCEALGLASEPRTVTPGRRPVMEVAGVPHELIRWTSRRSAQIAACLTDLEHEYVTATDDDGNLKFAPVVSERARAKLNRIAALKTRPAKPRPRSLTQLRQDWRDSARAFLAAGADIIDYLLERARAAAPAIRARVAAVVDVGLAAVAVTATVFVTNKDGCFHRRHLLAEARRHLALVQRGRRREPGLDEMIVKTAIAAHCTDITEARTERGEEPDYRLYTARWAPHGPSPARRRPTAAPDHGADREPPADPAGPLLPLEPGEWDIPRVPLLHDRAVIASTVLSARLRSALRTGRDPYDVFAHQQAAMPEQLLLFGQEGRPARKKAGPVDVAALRTGLEALELTADQLSRLGRAGRRLRKDSNQRAHQAAAGSAPSAQGAPAAEQDDADGAHPVRQDNQQAHRPQEPGPYRGRDAGH
;
A
#
# COMPACT_ATOMS: atom_id res chain seq x y z
N MET A 1 22.68 -17.11 12.84
CA MET A 1 22.09 -17.89 11.74
C MET A 1 23.18 -18.24 10.75
N ALA A 2 23.51 -17.43 9.74
CA ALA A 2 24.59 -17.75 8.77
C ALA A 2 25.95 -18.10 9.42
N ALA A 3 26.32 -17.44 10.52
CA ALA A 3 27.51 -17.77 11.32
C ALA A 3 27.18 -18.54 12.63
N GLY A 4 26.25 -19.51 12.58
CA GLY A 4 25.82 -20.37 13.70
C GLY A 4 25.04 -19.69 14.86
N LYS A 5 25.39 -18.46 15.23
CA LYS A 5 24.91 -17.78 16.46
C LYS A 5 23.38 -17.68 16.55
N LYS A 6 22.82 -18.04 17.71
CA LYS A 6 21.37 -18.00 18.04
C LYS A 6 20.80 -16.57 17.84
N PRO A 7 19.61 -16.38 17.22
CA PRO A 7 19.05 -15.05 16.95
C PRO A 7 18.90 -14.13 18.17
N ALA A 8 18.58 -14.70 19.34
CA ALA A 8 18.42 -13.94 20.59
C ALA A 8 19.72 -13.26 21.07
N ALA A 9 20.90 -13.80 20.74
CA ALA A 9 22.18 -13.17 21.07
C ALA A 9 22.44 -11.94 20.17
N ALA A 10 22.14 -12.05 18.87
CA ALA A 10 22.25 -10.93 17.94
C ALA A 10 21.25 -9.80 18.28
N ARG A 11 20.01 -10.14 18.67
CA ARG A 11 19.03 -9.15 19.16
C ARG A 11 19.50 -8.43 20.42
N ARG A 12 20.00 -9.17 21.43
CA ARG A 12 20.54 -8.55 22.66
C ARG A 12 21.73 -7.65 22.38
N ALA A 13 22.67 -8.06 21.53
CA ALA A 13 23.79 -7.21 21.12
C ALA A 13 23.32 -5.90 20.46
N GLY A 14 22.39 -5.97 19.50
CA GLY A 14 21.87 -4.78 18.82
C GLY A 14 21.02 -3.86 19.71
N ALA A 15 20.26 -4.43 20.65
CA ALA A 15 19.51 -3.66 21.65
C ALA A 15 20.43 -2.90 22.62
N LEU A 16 21.60 -3.48 22.94
CA LEU A 16 22.66 -2.85 23.73
C LEU A 16 23.58 -1.93 22.88
N GLY A 17 23.11 -1.44 21.73
CA GLY A 17 23.86 -0.56 20.83
C GLY A 17 25.11 -1.16 20.15
N ARG A 18 25.42 -2.44 20.38
CA ARG A 18 26.64 -3.08 19.89
C ARG A 18 26.51 -3.39 18.39
N LYS A 19 27.57 -3.11 17.61
CA LYS A 19 27.61 -3.38 16.16
C LYS A 19 27.38 -4.86 15.86
N VAL A 20 26.25 -5.19 15.22
CA VAL A 20 25.91 -6.55 14.79
C VAL A 20 26.32 -6.74 13.33
N LYS A 21 27.13 -7.77 13.03
CA LYS A 21 27.52 -8.12 11.66
C LYS A 21 26.33 -8.72 10.90
N VAL A 22 25.67 -7.91 10.07
CA VAL A 22 24.73 -8.39 9.06
C VAL A 22 25.52 -9.21 8.03
N THR A 23 24.99 -10.36 7.63
CA THR A 23 25.72 -11.35 6.80
C THR A 23 24.97 -11.74 5.53
N GLY A 24 23.66 -11.56 5.50
CA GLY A 24 22.82 -11.72 4.32
C GLY A 24 21.54 -10.91 4.45
N ALA A 25 20.91 -10.60 3.32
CA ALA A 25 19.55 -10.08 3.24
C ALA A 25 18.58 -11.22 2.87
N HIS A 26 17.33 -11.12 3.29
CA HIS A 26 16.29 -12.12 3.02
C HIS A 26 15.18 -11.47 2.20
N LEU A 27 15.13 -11.82 0.91
CA LEU A 27 14.12 -11.38 -0.03
C LEU A 27 13.05 -12.48 -0.16
N VAL A 28 11.78 -12.10 -0.33
CA VAL A 28 10.66 -13.05 -0.41
C VAL A 28 9.73 -12.66 -1.54
N PHE A 29 9.89 -13.32 -2.69
CA PHE A 29 9.18 -13.03 -3.92
C PHE A 29 7.86 -13.79 -3.95
N ARG A 30 6.76 -13.10 -4.28
CA ARG A 30 5.38 -13.61 -4.17
C ARG A 30 4.50 -12.96 -5.24
N PRO A 31 3.96 -13.70 -6.23
CA PRO A 31 3.04 -13.14 -7.22
C PRO A 31 1.79 -12.52 -6.57
N GLN A 32 1.07 -11.69 -7.30
CA GLN A 32 -0.21 -11.13 -6.84
C GLN A 32 -1.26 -12.25 -6.58
N PRO A 33 -2.22 -12.05 -5.65
CA PRO A 33 -3.17 -13.08 -5.24
C PRO A 33 -3.89 -13.81 -6.39
N THR A 34 -4.35 -13.10 -7.41
CA THR A 34 -5.00 -13.71 -8.59
C THR A 34 -4.06 -14.59 -9.43
N LEU A 35 -2.77 -14.23 -9.54
CA LEU A 35 -1.76 -15.10 -10.16
C LEU A 35 -1.53 -16.37 -9.32
N GLN A 36 -1.55 -16.27 -7.99
CA GLN A 36 -1.46 -17.45 -7.11
C GLN A 36 -2.70 -18.34 -7.23
N LEU A 37 -3.89 -17.78 -7.44
CA LEU A 37 -5.12 -18.54 -7.68
C LEU A 37 -5.05 -19.32 -9.00
N LEU A 38 -4.66 -18.68 -10.11
CA LEU A 38 -4.48 -19.37 -11.39
C LEU A 38 -3.36 -20.42 -11.32
N TRP A 39 -2.26 -20.15 -10.61
CA TRP A 39 -1.19 -21.13 -10.39
C TRP A 39 -1.64 -22.35 -9.56
N ALA A 40 -2.51 -22.15 -8.57
CA ALA A 40 -2.99 -23.21 -7.69
C ALA A 40 -4.16 -24.02 -8.28
N LEU A 41 -5.07 -23.35 -8.98
CA LEU A 41 -6.37 -23.85 -9.42
C LEU A 41 -6.51 -23.94 -10.96
N GLY A 42 -5.56 -23.43 -11.73
CA GLY A 42 -5.45 -23.70 -13.16
C GLY A 42 -4.84 -25.08 -13.44
N ASP A 43 -4.77 -25.44 -14.72
CA ASP A 43 -4.13 -26.67 -15.20
C ASP A 43 -2.61 -26.69 -14.99
N GLU A 44 -1.95 -27.71 -15.53
CA GLU A 44 -0.51 -27.92 -15.41
C GLU A 44 0.32 -26.95 -16.29
N GLU A 45 -0.24 -26.50 -17.42
CA GLU A 45 0.41 -25.54 -18.33
C GLU A 45 0.37 -24.12 -17.75
N THR A 46 -0.78 -23.70 -17.23
CA THR A 46 -0.98 -22.47 -16.45
C THR A 46 -0.01 -22.42 -15.27
N ARG A 47 0.12 -23.51 -14.51
CA ARG A 47 1.07 -23.62 -13.40
C ARG A 47 2.51 -23.39 -13.87
N LYS A 48 2.94 -24.10 -14.92
CA LYS A 48 4.29 -23.99 -15.50
C LYS A 48 4.57 -22.59 -16.07
N ALA A 49 3.61 -21.98 -16.76
CA ALA A 49 3.73 -20.63 -17.31
C ALA A 49 3.93 -19.59 -16.21
N ILE A 50 3.16 -19.68 -15.11
CA ILE A 50 3.27 -18.76 -13.97
C ILE A 50 4.57 -18.99 -13.19
N GLU A 51 5.03 -20.23 -13.04
CA GLU A 51 6.36 -20.50 -12.44
C GLU A 51 7.50 -19.97 -13.31
N ALA A 52 7.47 -20.17 -14.63
CA ALA A 52 8.49 -19.64 -15.53
C ALA A 52 8.51 -18.09 -15.54
N ALA A 53 7.34 -17.45 -15.50
CA ALA A 53 7.21 -16.00 -15.36
C ALA A 53 7.73 -15.49 -14.00
N HIS A 54 7.42 -16.19 -12.90
CA HIS A 54 7.92 -15.91 -11.56
C HIS A 54 9.46 -15.97 -11.51
N GLU A 55 10.08 -16.94 -12.17
CA GLU A 55 11.53 -17.07 -12.24
C GLU A 55 12.20 -15.99 -13.09
N ARG A 56 11.64 -15.64 -14.26
CA ARG A 56 12.12 -14.50 -15.06
C ARG A 56 12.02 -13.18 -14.27
N ALA A 57 10.92 -12.96 -13.55
CA ALA A 57 10.74 -11.78 -12.71
C ALA A 57 11.73 -11.73 -11.52
N ILE A 58 12.07 -12.88 -10.92
CA ILE A 58 13.14 -12.95 -9.90
C ILE A 58 14.49 -12.59 -10.51
N ALA A 59 14.86 -13.20 -11.65
CA ALA A 59 16.15 -12.98 -12.30
C ALA A 59 16.36 -11.51 -12.70
N LEU A 60 15.36 -10.88 -13.32
CA LEU A 60 15.40 -9.46 -13.70
C LEU A 60 15.53 -8.52 -12.49
N VAL A 61 14.91 -8.87 -11.35
CA VAL A 61 15.02 -8.07 -10.12
C VAL A 61 16.35 -8.29 -9.41
N LEU A 62 16.96 -9.48 -9.52
CA LEU A 62 18.33 -9.71 -9.03
C LEU A 62 19.35 -8.93 -9.86
N ALA A 63 19.25 -8.96 -11.19
CA ALA A 63 20.10 -8.15 -12.08
C ALA A 63 19.97 -6.65 -11.75
N TRP A 64 18.75 -6.13 -11.65
CA TRP A 64 18.53 -4.74 -11.23
C TRP A 64 19.07 -4.43 -9.82
N ILE A 65 19.02 -5.38 -8.88
CA ILE A 65 19.64 -5.22 -7.56
C ILE A 65 21.17 -5.19 -7.65
N GLU A 66 21.77 -5.99 -8.51
CA GLU A 66 23.21 -6.06 -8.74
C GLU A 66 23.75 -4.80 -9.41
N ASP A 67 23.07 -4.33 -10.46
CA ASP A 67 23.42 -3.12 -11.20
C ASP A 67 23.14 -1.84 -10.39
N ASP A 68 21.89 -1.55 -10.01
CA ASP A 68 21.53 -0.25 -9.43
C ASP A 68 21.65 -0.21 -7.89
N ALA A 69 21.19 -1.24 -7.18
CA ALA A 69 20.96 -1.15 -5.72
C ALA A 69 22.13 -1.64 -4.84
N ALA A 70 23.05 -2.43 -5.38
CA ALA A 70 24.14 -3.06 -4.63
C ALA A 70 25.39 -2.17 -4.59
N VAL A 71 25.67 -1.59 -3.44
CA VAL A 71 26.86 -0.75 -3.21
C VAL A 71 27.71 -1.34 -2.10
N ILE A 72 28.97 -1.62 -2.39
CA ILE A 72 30.00 -1.94 -1.39
C ILE A 72 30.59 -0.63 -0.87
N ARG A 73 30.69 -0.48 0.45
CA ARG A 73 31.35 0.67 1.10
C ARG A 73 32.76 0.29 1.59
N TYR A 74 33.73 1.16 1.38
CA TYR A 74 35.14 0.93 1.76
C TYR A 74 35.90 2.24 2.10
N GLY A 75 37.15 2.11 2.53
CA GLY A 75 37.96 3.22 3.04
C GLY A 75 37.58 3.66 4.46
N PRO A 76 38.24 4.70 5.01
CA PRO A 76 37.92 5.28 6.32
C PRO A 76 36.43 5.64 6.41
N GLN A 77 35.79 5.27 7.53
CA GLN A 77 34.33 5.42 7.76
C GLN A 77 33.39 4.80 6.69
N GLY A 78 33.93 4.12 5.67
CA GLY A 78 33.19 3.66 4.50
C GLY A 78 32.77 4.78 3.54
N ILE A 79 33.56 5.85 3.40
CA ILE A 79 33.24 6.97 2.49
C ILE A 79 33.11 6.49 1.03
N HIS A 80 34.13 5.79 0.52
CA HIS A 80 34.19 5.33 -0.86
C HIS A 80 33.19 4.20 -1.15
N ARG A 81 32.73 4.17 -2.40
CA ARG A 81 31.64 3.29 -2.87
C ARG A 81 31.98 2.68 -4.23
N THR A 82 31.45 1.49 -4.47
CA THR A 82 31.62 0.75 -5.73
C THR A 82 30.53 -0.32 -5.84
N ARG A 83 30.15 -0.69 -7.07
CA ARG A 83 29.36 -1.90 -7.33
C ARG A 83 30.19 -3.17 -7.07
N PRO A 84 29.58 -4.32 -6.73
CA PRO A 84 30.27 -5.61 -6.70
C PRO A 84 30.87 -5.99 -8.07
N ALA A 85 32.08 -6.55 -8.07
CA ALA A 85 32.61 -7.28 -9.23
C ALA A 85 32.11 -8.73 -9.23
N HIS A 86 31.81 -9.26 -10.42
CA HIS A 86 31.27 -10.61 -10.64
C HIS A 86 29.97 -10.90 -9.87
N GLY A 87 29.25 -9.84 -9.50
CA GLY A 87 27.87 -9.91 -9.05
C GLY A 87 27.62 -10.37 -7.62
N LEU A 88 26.43 -10.95 -7.41
CA LEU A 88 25.88 -11.30 -6.11
C LEU A 88 25.54 -12.80 -5.98
N VAL A 89 25.87 -13.38 -4.82
CA VAL A 89 25.54 -14.77 -4.49
C VAL A 89 24.23 -14.83 -3.70
N ALA A 90 23.25 -15.62 -4.17
CA ALA A 90 21.99 -15.87 -3.48
C ALA A 90 21.61 -17.35 -3.48
N ALA A 91 21.04 -17.83 -2.36
CA ALA A 91 20.42 -19.17 -2.28
C ALA A 91 18.90 -19.06 -2.35
N ARG A 92 18.27 -19.75 -3.31
CA ARG A 92 16.82 -19.74 -3.58
C ARG A 92 16.13 -20.97 -3.00
N PHE A 93 15.06 -20.77 -2.24
CA PHE A 93 14.22 -21.83 -1.67
C PHE A 93 12.75 -21.58 -2.04
N ARG A 94 12.20 -22.39 -2.94
CA ARG A 94 10.77 -22.34 -3.32
C ARG A 94 9.90 -23.03 -2.28
N HIS A 95 8.77 -22.41 -1.99
CA HIS A 95 7.68 -22.97 -1.21
C HIS A 95 6.35 -22.81 -1.97
N TYR A 96 5.40 -23.69 -1.66
CA TYR A 96 4.10 -23.80 -2.36
C TYR A 96 2.88 -23.51 -1.47
N GLU A 97 3.00 -23.71 -0.16
CA GLU A 97 1.90 -23.54 0.80
C GLU A 97 2.17 -22.41 1.81
N ALA A 98 1.11 -21.70 2.19
CA ALA A 98 1.11 -20.84 3.36
C ALA A 98 1.13 -21.67 4.65
N ARG A 99 1.45 -21.04 5.79
CA ARG A 99 1.38 -21.72 7.11
C ARG A 99 -0.01 -22.21 7.49
N SER A 100 -1.06 -21.68 6.86
CA SER A 100 -2.45 -22.13 6.97
C SER A 100 -2.83 -23.27 6.02
N GLY A 101 -1.88 -23.85 5.28
CA GLY A 101 -2.14 -24.90 4.27
C GLY A 101 -2.76 -24.40 2.96
N MET A 102 -3.11 -23.12 2.86
CA MET A 102 -3.61 -22.48 1.62
C MET A 102 -2.50 -22.34 0.57
N PRO A 103 -2.82 -22.22 -0.74
CA PRO A 103 -1.82 -21.98 -1.76
C PRO A 103 -1.06 -20.67 -1.55
N LEU A 104 0.26 -20.71 -1.77
CA LEU A 104 1.16 -19.55 -1.75
C LEU A 104 2.48 -19.91 -2.45
N LEU A 105 2.56 -19.74 -3.77
CA LEU A 105 3.83 -19.78 -4.49
C LEU A 105 4.74 -18.66 -3.97
N HIS A 106 5.88 -19.03 -3.38
CA HIS A 106 6.85 -18.05 -2.88
C HIS A 106 8.29 -18.56 -2.86
N ASP A 107 9.21 -17.73 -3.34
CA ASP A 107 10.64 -18.00 -3.31
C ASP A 107 11.32 -17.13 -2.25
N HIS A 108 11.94 -17.78 -1.27
CA HIS A 108 12.83 -17.16 -0.31
C HIS A 108 14.24 -17.12 -0.88
N LEU A 109 14.79 -15.91 -1.06
CA LEU A 109 16.18 -15.73 -1.48
C LEU A 109 17.01 -15.20 -0.32
N LEU A 110 18.01 -15.99 0.10
CA LEU A 110 19.03 -15.56 1.04
C LEU A 110 20.21 -15.00 0.25
N LEU A 111 20.23 -13.67 0.10
CA LEU A 111 21.26 -12.91 -0.60
C LEU A 111 22.47 -12.69 0.32
N SER A 112 23.66 -13.02 -0.16
CA SER A 112 24.93 -12.68 0.50
C SER A 112 25.12 -11.16 0.57
N LEU A 113 25.55 -10.65 1.73
CA LEU A 113 26.01 -9.26 1.86
C LEU A 113 27.55 -9.14 1.80
N LYS A 114 28.22 -10.16 1.25
CA LYS A 114 29.59 -10.08 0.74
C LYS A 114 29.56 -9.93 -0.77
N GLY A 115 30.35 -9.01 -1.31
CA GLY A 115 30.67 -8.89 -2.74
C GLY A 115 32.14 -8.55 -2.93
N LEU A 116 32.69 -8.79 -4.12
CA LEU A 116 34.08 -8.50 -4.46
C LEU A 116 34.23 -7.02 -4.85
N ARG A 117 35.32 -6.33 -4.45
CA ARG A 117 35.62 -4.97 -4.93
C ARG A 117 36.35 -5.02 -6.28
N PRO A 118 35.88 -4.32 -7.33
CA PRO A 118 36.48 -4.38 -8.67
C PRO A 118 37.96 -3.99 -8.77
N LYS A 119 38.41 -3.00 -7.98
CA LYS A 119 39.75 -2.41 -8.13
C LYS A 119 40.89 -3.23 -7.51
N ASP A 120 40.60 -4.16 -6.61
CA ASP A 120 41.62 -4.85 -5.79
C ASP A 120 41.24 -6.27 -5.34
N GLY A 121 40.10 -6.82 -5.79
CA GLY A 121 39.67 -8.17 -5.43
C GLY A 121 39.29 -8.35 -3.95
N VAL A 122 39.22 -7.29 -3.14
CA VAL A 122 38.96 -7.42 -1.71
C VAL A 122 37.47 -7.63 -1.45
N TRP A 123 37.13 -8.67 -0.70
CA TRP A 123 35.76 -8.95 -0.24
C TRP A 123 35.22 -7.85 0.69
N GLY A 124 34.35 -6.99 0.16
CA GLY A 124 33.66 -5.94 0.90
C GLY A 124 32.29 -6.37 1.45
N ALA A 125 31.69 -5.49 2.24
CA ALA A 125 30.32 -5.63 2.72
C ALA A 125 29.37 -4.78 1.87
N VAL A 126 28.31 -5.40 1.34
CA VAL A 126 27.24 -4.72 0.62
C VAL A 126 26.38 -3.91 1.60
N HIS A 127 26.06 -2.67 1.25
CA HIS A 127 25.37 -1.71 2.09
C HIS A 127 23.89 -2.08 2.26
N SER A 128 23.58 -2.85 3.30
CA SER A 128 22.22 -3.34 3.58
C SER A 128 21.16 -2.22 3.65
N THR A 129 21.55 -0.99 4.00
CA THR A 129 20.67 0.17 4.01
C THR A 129 20.24 0.56 2.59
N ALA A 130 21.15 0.58 1.61
CA ALA A 130 20.83 0.87 0.21
C ALA A 130 19.83 -0.14 -0.38
N LEU A 131 20.05 -1.43 -0.09
CA LEU A 131 19.15 -2.50 -0.50
C LEU A 131 17.75 -2.37 0.14
N LEU A 132 17.68 -1.99 1.42
CA LEU A 132 16.41 -1.78 2.13
C LEU A 132 15.68 -0.51 1.63
N GLU A 133 16.41 0.58 1.42
CA GLU A 133 15.94 1.83 0.80
C GLU A 133 15.37 1.59 -0.61
N SER A 134 15.89 0.58 -1.34
CA SER A 134 15.52 0.22 -2.71
C SER A 134 14.46 -0.89 -2.82
N ALA A 135 14.10 -1.56 -1.72
CA ALA A 135 13.22 -2.73 -1.72
C ALA A 135 11.83 -2.47 -2.34
N VAL A 136 11.34 -1.22 -2.27
CA VAL A 136 10.06 -0.81 -2.85
C VAL A 136 10.14 -0.73 -4.39
N ALA A 137 11.28 -0.31 -4.96
CA ALA A 137 11.51 -0.26 -6.41
C ALA A 137 11.76 -1.66 -6.99
N ALA A 138 12.43 -2.54 -6.24
CA ALA A 138 12.56 -3.97 -6.56
C ALA A 138 11.19 -4.68 -6.56
N SER A 139 10.34 -4.43 -5.55
CA SER A 139 8.99 -5.01 -5.49
C SER A 139 8.07 -4.49 -6.59
N ALA A 140 8.19 -3.21 -6.99
CA ALA A 140 7.44 -2.67 -8.11
C ALA A 140 7.83 -3.35 -9.43
N LEU A 141 9.13 -3.51 -9.70
CA LEU A 141 9.65 -4.22 -10.88
C LEU A 141 9.16 -5.68 -10.90
N TYR A 142 9.26 -6.38 -9.77
CA TYR A 142 8.79 -7.75 -9.66
C TYR A 142 7.29 -7.89 -10.00
N ASN A 143 6.45 -7.06 -9.38
CA ASN A 143 4.98 -7.12 -9.56
C ASN A 143 4.55 -6.75 -10.98
N GLU A 144 5.25 -5.79 -11.60
CA GLU A 144 5.07 -5.39 -13.00
C GLU A 144 5.43 -6.55 -13.94
N VAL A 145 6.67 -7.05 -13.84
CA VAL A 145 7.21 -8.07 -14.74
C VAL A 145 6.45 -9.40 -14.61
N VAL A 146 6.19 -9.90 -13.40
CA VAL A 146 5.50 -11.19 -13.25
C VAL A 146 4.06 -11.14 -13.79
N MET A 147 3.38 -10.00 -13.68
CA MET A 147 2.05 -9.83 -14.25
C MET A 147 2.10 -9.77 -15.78
N ALA A 148 3.03 -9.01 -16.35
CA ALA A 148 3.19 -8.91 -17.79
C ALA A 148 3.60 -10.25 -18.44
N GLU A 149 4.59 -10.93 -17.87
CA GLU A 149 5.07 -12.24 -18.33
C GLU A 149 3.94 -13.29 -18.36
N VAL A 150 3.06 -13.33 -17.35
CA VAL A 150 1.91 -14.25 -17.34
C VAL A 150 0.81 -13.79 -18.30
N CYS A 151 0.52 -12.48 -18.37
CA CYS A 151 -0.53 -11.96 -19.22
C CYS A 151 -0.24 -12.17 -20.71
N GLU A 152 1.01 -12.02 -21.15
CA GLU A 152 1.39 -12.36 -22.53
C GLU A 152 1.43 -13.88 -22.76
N ALA A 153 1.95 -14.67 -21.82
CA ALA A 153 2.06 -16.13 -21.98
C ALA A 153 0.72 -16.87 -22.02
N LEU A 154 -0.31 -16.36 -21.34
CA LEU A 154 -1.62 -17.02 -21.21
C LEU A 154 -2.78 -16.31 -21.93
N GLY A 155 -2.53 -15.15 -22.55
CA GLY A 155 -3.55 -14.35 -23.26
C GLY A 155 -4.48 -13.56 -22.32
N LEU A 156 -3.96 -13.10 -21.19
CA LEU A 156 -4.73 -12.44 -20.11
C LEU A 156 -4.51 -10.92 -20.11
N ALA A 157 -5.23 -10.22 -19.24
CA ALA A 157 -4.99 -8.82 -18.90
C ALA A 157 -5.12 -8.62 -17.38
N SER A 158 -4.65 -7.48 -16.88
CA SER A 158 -4.74 -7.11 -15.46
C SER A 158 -5.51 -5.82 -15.22
N GLU A 159 -6.27 -5.80 -14.12
CA GLU A 159 -7.13 -4.71 -13.69
C GLU A 159 -6.72 -4.18 -12.28
N PRO A 160 -7.11 -2.95 -11.90
CA PRO A 160 -6.70 -2.35 -10.65
C PRO A 160 -7.68 -2.67 -9.51
N ARG A 161 -7.21 -3.35 -8.46
CA ARG A 161 -8.00 -3.67 -7.26
C ARG A 161 -7.60 -2.80 -6.08
N THR A 162 -8.51 -1.97 -5.59
CA THR A 162 -8.33 -1.20 -4.35
C THR A 162 -8.54 -2.11 -3.13
N VAL A 163 -7.45 -2.47 -2.45
CA VAL A 163 -7.49 -3.36 -1.26
C VAL A 163 -7.84 -2.61 0.03
N THR A 164 -7.54 -1.32 0.08
CA THR A 164 -7.75 -0.46 1.23
C THR A 164 -8.05 0.94 0.71
N PRO A 165 -9.15 1.60 1.13
CA PRO A 165 -9.46 2.97 0.72
C PRO A 165 -8.26 3.91 0.94
N GLY A 166 -7.99 4.79 -0.03
CA GLY A 166 -6.91 5.77 0.07
C GLY A 166 -5.48 5.23 -0.07
N ARG A 167 -5.30 3.93 -0.28
CA ARG A 167 -4.01 3.33 -0.68
C ARG A 167 -4.02 3.09 -2.20
N ARG A 168 -2.83 3.01 -2.79
CA ARG A 168 -2.63 2.65 -4.21
C ARG A 168 -3.33 1.30 -4.51
N PRO A 169 -4.03 1.14 -5.64
CA PRO A 169 -4.55 -0.16 -6.05
C PRO A 169 -3.40 -1.13 -6.36
N VAL A 170 -3.69 -2.43 -6.29
CA VAL A 170 -2.79 -3.50 -6.76
C VAL A 170 -3.30 -4.03 -8.10
N MET A 171 -2.39 -4.38 -9.00
CA MET A 171 -2.76 -5.00 -10.28
C MET A 171 -3.00 -6.50 -10.08
N GLU A 172 -4.19 -6.97 -10.46
CA GLU A 172 -4.66 -8.35 -10.37
C GLU A 172 -5.10 -8.82 -11.76
N VAL A 173 -5.13 -10.13 -12.03
CA VAL A 173 -5.63 -10.68 -13.30
C VAL A 173 -7.15 -10.47 -13.39
N ALA A 174 -7.59 -9.86 -14.50
CA ALA A 174 -8.99 -9.59 -14.74
C ALA A 174 -9.82 -10.88 -14.85
N GLY A 175 -11.09 -10.82 -14.46
CA GLY A 175 -12.02 -11.94 -14.51
C GLY A 175 -11.87 -12.99 -13.39
N VAL A 176 -10.70 -13.09 -12.74
CA VAL A 176 -10.47 -14.03 -11.62
C VAL A 176 -11.27 -13.61 -10.37
N PRO A 177 -12.16 -14.46 -9.81
CA PRO A 177 -13.04 -14.03 -8.72
C PRO A 177 -12.31 -13.59 -7.44
N HIS A 178 -12.49 -12.32 -7.06
CA HIS A 178 -11.86 -11.74 -5.87
C HIS A 178 -12.31 -12.36 -4.54
N GLU A 179 -13.38 -13.16 -4.53
CA GLU A 179 -13.80 -13.95 -3.37
C GLU A 179 -12.86 -15.12 -3.05
N LEU A 180 -12.19 -15.69 -4.04
CA LEU A 180 -11.15 -16.71 -3.83
C LEU A 180 -9.92 -16.11 -3.13
N ILE A 181 -9.73 -14.80 -3.20
CA ILE A 181 -8.73 -14.10 -2.36
C ILE A 181 -9.14 -14.17 -0.88
N ARG A 182 -10.44 -14.11 -0.54
CA ARG A 182 -10.93 -14.33 0.84
C ARG A 182 -10.67 -15.78 1.29
N TRP A 183 -10.91 -16.76 0.42
CA TRP A 183 -10.62 -18.19 0.67
C TRP A 183 -9.15 -18.45 1.02
N THR A 184 -8.19 -17.85 0.31
CA THR A 184 -6.75 -17.93 0.67
C THR A 184 -6.39 -17.12 1.93
N SER A 185 -7.12 -16.05 2.22
CA SER A 185 -6.78 -15.06 3.27
C SER A 185 -7.18 -15.45 4.70
N ARG A 186 -7.58 -16.70 4.96
CA ARG A 186 -7.95 -17.21 6.31
C ARG A 186 -6.95 -16.80 7.40
N ARG A 187 -5.64 -16.91 7.12
CA ARG A 187 -4.57 -16.48 8.03
C ARG A 187 -4.55 -14.97 8.27
N SER A 188 -4.80 -14.17 7.24
CA SER A 188 -4.83 -12.70 7.36
C SER A 188 -5.99 -12.25 8.26
N ALA A 189 -7.15 -12.91 8.17
CA ALA A 189 -8.29 -12.67 9.05
C ALA A 189 -7.97 -13.03 10.52
N GLN A 190 -7.35 -14.19 10.77
CA GLN A 190 -6.89 -14.57 12.12
C GLN A 190 -5.90 -13.56 12.71
N ILE A 191 -4.96 -13.06 11.91
CA ILE A 191 -4.00 -12.04 12.33
C ILE A 191 -4.70 -10.70 12.59
N ALA A 192 -5.69 -10.32 11.79
CA ALA A 192 -6.46 -9.09 11.98
C ALA A 192 -7.29 -9.11 13.27
N ALA A 193 -8.01 -10.20 13.55
CA ALA A 193 -8.74 -10.36 14.81
C ALA A 193 -7.80 -10.27 16.02
N CYS A 194 -6.73 -11.08 16.04
CA CYS A 194 -5.73 -11.05 17.11
C CYS A 194 -4.98 -9.70 17.21
N LEU A 195 -4.94 -8.91 16.15
CA LEU A 195 -4.45 -7.52 16.19
C LEU A 195 -5.46 -6.59 16.85
N THR A 196 -6.76 -6.70 16.55
CA THR A 196 -7.81 -5.95 17.25
C THR A 196 -7.80 -6.26 18.75
N ASP A 197 -7.70 -7.54 19.14
CA ASP A 197 -7.58 -7.96 20.53
C ASP A 197 -6.36 -7.31 21.21
N LEU A 198 -5.20 -7.33 20.54
CA LEU A 198 -3.94 -6.73 21.02
C LEU A 198 -3.96 -5.19 21.03
N GLU A 199 -4.74 -4.56 20.16
CA GLU A 199 -4.91 -3.10 20.13
C GLU A 199 -5.87 -2.63 21.23
N HIS A 200 -6.89 -3.43 21.56
CA HIS A 200 -7.72 -3.25 22.74
C HIS A 200 -6.89 -3.46 24.03
N GLU A 201 -6.20 -4.60 24.17
CA GLU A 201 -5.27 -4.92 25.27
C GLU A 201 -4.25 -3.77 25.49
N TYR A 202 -3.75 -3.16 24.41
CA TYR A 202 -2.79 -2.04 24.48
C TYR A 202 -3.40 -0.74 25.01
N VAL A 203 -4.66 -0.41 24.71
CA VAL A 203 -5.28 0.86 25.17
C VAL A 203 -6.02 0.74 26.50
N THR A 204 -6.32 -0.48 26.97
CA THR A 204 -6.98 -0.73 28.27
C THR A 204 -6.05 -1.26 29.36
N ALA A 205 -4.82 -1.69 29.04
CA ALA A 205 -3.89 -2.18 30.05
C ALA A 205 -3.56 -1.12 31.11
N THR A 206 -3.90 -1.42 32.37
CA THR A 206 -3.54 -0.60 33.54
C THR A 206 -2.30 -1.15 34.26
N ASP A 207 -1.60 -0.27 34.97
CA ASP A 207 -0.56 -0.60 35.94
C ASP A 207 -1.15 -0.99 37.29
N ASP A 208 -0.24 -1.34 38.19
CA ASP A 208 -0.55 -1.97 39.46
C ASP A 208 -1.10 -0.90 40.44
N ASP A 209 -0.92 0.39 40.10
CA ASP A 209 -1.54 1.58 40.69
C ASP A 209 -2.84 2.01 39.96
N GLY A 210 -3.28 1.28 38.93
CA GLY A 210 -4.52 1.51 38.18
C GLY A 210 -4.45 2.50 37.00
N ASN A 211 -3.27 3.07 36.69
CA ASN A 211 -3.10 4.04 35.61
C ASN A 211 -2.85 3.34 34.26
N LEU A 212 -3.10 3.99 33.12
CA LEU A 212 -2.86 3.35 31.81
C LEU A 212 -1.37 3.11 31.53
N LYS A 213 -0.95 1.84 31.36
CA LYS A 213 0.43 1.42 31.02
C LYS A 213 0.91 2.00 29.68
N PHE A 214 0.00 2.42 28.81
CA PHE A 214 0.31 2.99 27.49
C PHE A 214 -0.63 4.15 27.13
N ALA A 215 -0.22 4.97 26.15
CA ALA A 215 -1.08 6.04 25.63
C ALA A 215 -2.34 5.44 24.95
N PRO A 216 -3.53 6.05 25.13
CA PRO A 216 -4.82 5.52 24.66
C PRO A 216 -5.03 5.56 23.13
N VAL A 217 -3.96 5.77 22.35
CA VAL A 217 -3.99 5.80 20.88
C VAL A 217 -2.84 4.96 20.31
N VAL A 218 -3.18 3.95 19.51
CA VAL A 218 -2.20 3.03 18.92
C VAL A 218 -1.46 3.70 17.75
N SER A 219 -0.31 4.31 18.04
CA SER A 219 0.59 4.83 16.98
C SER A 219 0.95 3.77 15.93
N GLU A 220 1.24 4.17 14.68
CA GLU A 220 1.66 3.21 13.63
C GLU A 220 2.85 2.34 14.06
N ARG A 221 3.76 2.88 14.87
CA ARG A 221 4.92 2.14 15.42
C ARG A 221 4.51 1.12 16.50
N ALA A 222 3.46 1.39 17.28
CA ALA A 222 2.88 0.41 18.20
C ALA A 222 2.14 -0.69 17.40
N ARG A 223 1.23 -0.31 16.49
CA ARG A 223 0.51 -1.21 15.58
C ARG A 223 1.43 -2.14 14.79
N ALA A 224 2.55 -1.62 14.27
CA ALA A 224 3.57 -2.41 13.58
C ALA A 224 4.36 -3.38 14.49
N LYS A 225 4.36 -3.20 15.82
CA LYS A 225 4.80 -4.22 16.79
C LYS A 225 3.68 -5.22 17.07
N LEU A 226 2.48 -4.74 17.41
CA LEU A 226 1.33 -5.58 17.77
C LEU A 226 0.98 -6.57 16.64
N ASN A 227 0.98 -6.13 15.39
CA ASN A 227 0.77 -7.00 14.23
C ASN A 227 1.84 -8.13 14.11
N ARG A 228 3.09 -7.86 14.51
CA ARG A 228 4.13 -8.91 14.59
C ARG A 228 3.89 -9.89 15.73
N ILE A 229 3.27 -9.44 16.82
CA ILE A 229 2.86 -10.30 17.94
C ILE A 229 1.64 -11.13 17.53
N ALA A 230 0.61 -10.53 16.93
CA ALA A 230 -0.55 -11.23 16.36
C ALA A 230 -0.11 -12.32 15.35
N ALA A 231 0.78 -11.97 14.42
CA ALA A 231 1.34 -12.90 13.43
C ALA A 231 2.20 -14.04 14.02
N LEU A 232 2.59 -13.94 15.30
CA LEU A 232 3.28 -14.99 16.07
C LEU A 232 2.32 -15.76 16.99
N LYS A 233 1.44 -15.09 17.77
CA LYS A 233 0.36 -15.71 18.59
C LYS A 233 -0.47 -16.67 17.72
N THR A 234 -0.93 -16.20 16.56
CA THR A 234 -1.79 -16.97 15.63
C THR A 234 -1.03 -17.99 14.77
N ARG A 235 0.25 -18.29 15.00
CA ARG A 235 1.07 -19.06 14.05
C ARG A 235 0.90 -20.58 14.27
N PRO A 236 0.25 -21.32 13.35
CA PRO A 236 0.19 -22.77 13.47
C PRO A 236 1.57 -23.41 13.28
N ALA A 237 1.67 -24.67 13.70
CA ALA A 237 2.80 -25.55 13.41
C ALA A 237 3.11 -25.59 11.89
N LYS A 238 4.28 -26.12 11.50
CA LYS A 238 4.47 -26.45 10.08
C LYS A 238 3.62 -27.71 9.80
N PRO A 239 2.75 -27.74 8.79
CA PRO A 239 2.13 -29.00 8.36
C PRO A 239 3.20 -30.01 7.92
N ARG A 240 2.82 -31.29 7.87
CA ARG A 240 3.67 -32.36 7.30
C ARG A 240 3.88 -32.07 5.80
N PRO A 241 5.07 -32.38 5.25
CA PRO A 241 5.33 -32.21 3.82
C PRO A 241 4.36 -33.08 2.99
N ARG A 242 3.87 -32.51 1.88
CA ARG A 242 2.98 -33.14 0.89
C ARG A 242 3.53 -32.87 -0.51
N SER A 243 3.18 -33.70 -1.49
CA SER A 243 3.51 -33.42 -2.90
C SER A 243 2.71 -32.23 -3.44
N LEU A 244 3.23 -31.54 -4.45
CA LEU A 244 2.50 -30.43 -5.09
C LEU A 244 1.21 -30.90 -5.79
N THR A 245 1.17 -32.14 -6.27
CA THR A 245 -0.04 -32.77 -6.85
C THR A 245 -1.13 -32.93 -5.80
N GLN A 246 -0.82 -33.50 -4.62
CA GLN A 246 -1.76 -33.62 -3.51
C GLN A 246 -2.23 -32.23 -3.03
N LEU A 247 -1.31 -31.28 -2.87
CA LEU A 247 -1.65 -29.90 -2.50
C LEU A 247 -2.64 -29.27 -3.49
N ARG A 248 -2.41 -29.41 -4.79
CA ARG A 248 -3.33 -28.87 -5.83
C ARG A 248 -4.69 -29.55 -5.80
N GLN A 249 -4.79 -30.85 -5.52
CA GLN A 249 -6.06 -31.54 -5.35
C GLN A 249 -6.81 -31.03 -4.10
N ASP A 250 -6.16 -31.06 -2.94
CA ASP A 250 -6.68 -30.50 -1.67
C ASP A 250 -7.22 -29.06 -1.85
N TRP A 251 -6.52 -28.26 -2.67
CA TRP A 251 -6.90 -26.88 -2.99
C TRP A 251 -8.07 -26.76 -3.95
N ARG A 252 -8.16 -27.57 -5.03
CA ARG A 252 -9.34 -27.58 -5.91
C ARG A 252 -10.59 -27.93 -5.12
N ASP A 253 -10.54 -28.99 -4.33
CA ASP A 253 -11.69 -29.50 -3.59
C ASP A 253 -12.11 -28.52 -2.48
N SER A 254 -11.13 -27.92 -1.78
CA SER A 254 -11.41 -26.85 -0.81
C SER A 254 -11.93 -25.55 -1.43
N ALA A 255 -11.57 -25.24 -2.68
CA ALA A 255 -12.10 -24.08 -3.41
C ALA A 255 -13.54 -24.33 -3.89
N ARG A 256 -13.82 -25.51 -4.46
CA ARG A 256 -15.19 -25.95 -4.80
C ARG A 256 -16.11 -25.89 -3.59
N ALA A 257 -15.70 -26.49 -2.47
CA ALA A 257 -16.47 -26.49 -1.23
C ALA A 257 -16.66 -25.09 -0.60
N PHE A 258 -15.79 -24.13 -0.92
CA PHE A 258 -15.93 -22.74 -0.46
C PHE A 258 -16.91 -21.92 -1.32
N LEU A 259 -16.98 -22.17 -2.63
CA LEU A 259 -17.96 -21.52 -3.50
C LEU A 259 -19.35 -22.14 -3.35
N ALA A 260 -19.42 -23.46 -3.19
CA ALA A 260 -20.66 -24.27 -3.21
C ALA A 260 -21.45 -24.06 -4.52
N ALA A 261 -22.38 -23.09 -4.55
CA ALA A 261 -23.02 -22.67 -5.80
C ALA A 261 -22.02 -21.84 -6.62
N GLY A 262 -21.63 -22.34 -7.80
CA GLY A 262 -20.52 -21.78 -8.59
C GLY A 262 -19.20 -22.57 -8.49
N ALA A 263 -19.21 -23.79 -7.94
CA ALA A 263 -18.03 -24.65 -7.86
C ALA A 263 -17.44 -25.07 -9.24
N ASP A 264 -18.22 -24.92 -10.32
CA ASP A 264 -17.82 -25.05 -11.73
C ASP A 264 -16.86 -23.95 -12.19
N ILE A 265 -16.92 -22.76 -11.57
CA ILE A 265 -16.02 -21.63 -11.90
C ILE A 265 -14.54 -22.02 -11.74
N ILE A 266 -14.23 -22.98 -10.86
CA ILE A 266 -12.88 -23.54 -10.63
C ILE A 266 -12.32 -24.26 -11.86
N ASP A 267 -13.18 -24.79 -12.73
CA ASP A 267 -12.78 -25.51 -13.94
C ASP A 267 -12.60 -24.58 -15.16
N TYR A 268 -13.17 -23.37 -15.12
CA TYR A 268 -13.12 -22.38 -16.21
C TYR A 268 -12.42 -21.06 -15.82
N LEU A 269 -11.54 -21.08 -14.80
CA LEU A 269 -10.85 -19.87 -14.31
C LEU A 269 -9.98 -19.19 -15.38
N LEU A 270 -9.31 -19.97 -16.23
CA LEU A 270 -8.42 -19.47 -17.27
C LEU A 270 -9.23 -18.87 -18.43
N GLU A 271 -10.30 -19.55 -18.82
CA GLU A 271 -11.22 -19.19 -19.90
C GLU A 271 -11.93 -17.88 -19.55
N ARG A 272 -12.39 -17.75 -18.30
CA ARG A 272 -12.99 -16.53 -17.75
C ARG A 272 -12.00 -15.35 -17.71
N ALA A 273 -10.73 -15.60 -17.36
CA ALA A 273 -9.69 -14.57 -17.36
C ALA A 273 -9.27 -14.16 -18.79
N ARG A 274 -9.23 -15.12 -19.74
CA ARG A 274 -9.05 -14.87 -21.19
C ARG A 274 -10.22 -14.06 -21.76
N ALA A 275 -11.46 -14.39 -21.43
CA ALA A 275 -12.65 -13.68 -21.90
C ALA A 275 -12.70 -12.20 -21.46
N ALA A 276 -12.16 -11.88 -20.28
CA ALA A 276 -12.04 -10.50 -19.81
C ALA A 276 -10.93 -9.68 -20.53
N ALA A 277 -9.94 -10.35 -21.12
CA ALA A 277 -8.72 -9.70 -21.60
C ALA A 277 -8.88 -8.79 -22.85
N PRO A 278 -9.65 -9.14 -23.91
CA PRO A 278 -9.76 -8.31 -25.11
C PRO A 278 -10.26 -6.89 -24.85
N ALA A 279 -11.33 -6.74 -24.06
CA ALA A 279 -11.94 -5.45 -23.75
C ALA A 279 -10.99 -4.52 -22.95
N ILE A 280 -10.07 -5.10 -22.17
CA ILE A 280 -9.03 -4.35 -21.45
C ILE A 280 -7.86 -4.05 -22.38
N ARG A 281 -7.36 -5.03 -23.14
CA ARG A 281 -6.23 -4.86 -24.07
C ARG A 281 -6.51 -3.87 -25.21
N ALA A 282 -7.76 -3.73 -25.62
CA ALA A 282 -8.22 -2.74 -26.60
C ALA A 282 -8.16 -1.29 -26.08
N ARG A 283 -8.22 -1.08 -24.76
CA ARG A 283 -8.12 0.24 -24.10
C ARG A 283 -6.68 0.64 -23.75
N VAL A 284 -5.71 -0.24 -23.98
CA VAL A 284 -4.28 0.05 -23.75
C VAL A 284 -3.71 0.77 -24.97
N ALA A 285 -3.19 1.97 -24.77
CA ALA A 285 -2.49 2.71 -25.83
C ALA A 285 -1.27 1.93 -26.34
N ALA A 286 -1.04 1.93 -27.65
CA ALA A 286 0.06 1.19 -28.28
C ALA A 286 1.46 1.71 -27.90
N VAL A 287 1.55 2.99 -27.47
CA VAL A 287 2.78 3.64 -27.02
C VAL A 287 2.50 4.40 -25.73
N VAL A 288 3.42 4.34 -24.77
CA VAL A 288 3.37 5.13 -23.53
C VAL A 288 4.02 6.48 -23.77
N ASP A 289 3.25 7.56 -23.61
CA ASP A 289 3.79 8.93 -23.61
C ASP A 289 4.71 9.14 -22.39
N VAL A 290 6.02 9.25 -22.65
CA VAL A 290 7.05 9.40 -21.63
C VAL A 290 6.92 10.72 -20.87
N GLY A 291 6.50 11.81 -21.53
CA GLY A 291 6.32 13.12 -20.90
C GLY A 291 5.10 13.13 -19.99
N LEU A 292 3.99 12.54 -20.45
CA LEU A 292 2.78 12.39 -19.66
C LEU A 292 2.98 11.45 -18.46
N ALA A 293 3.71 10.35 -18.66
CA ALA A 293 4.10 9.45 -17.58
C ALA A 293 5.04 10.14 -16.57
N ALA A 294 6.01 10.94 -17.04
CA ALA A 294 6.94 11.67 -16.19
C ALA A 294 6.23 12.69 -15.27
N VAL A 295 5.31 13.51 -15.81
CA VAL A 295 4.54 14.46 -14.98
C VAL A 295 3.63 13.72 -13.98
N ALA A 296 2.98 12.64 -14.41
CA ALA A 296 2.12 11.81 -13.54
C ALA A 296 2.90 11.15 -12.39
N VAL A 297 4.10 10.62 -12.69
CA VAL A 297 5.02 10.01 -11.72
C VAL A 297 5.51 11.04 -10.70
N THR A 298 6.04 12.18 -11.15
CA THR A 298 6.52 13.24 -10.22
C THR A 298 5.38 13.78 -9.36
N ALA A 299 4.19 13.99 -9.92
CA ALA A 299 3.02 14.45 -9.16
C ALA A 299 2.61 13.44 -8.07
N THR A 300 2.55 12.15 -8.43
CA THR A 300 2.16 11.09 -7.50
C THR A 300 3.21 10.89 -6.41
N VAL A 301 4.50 10.98 -6.74
CA VAL A 301 5.59 10.87 -5.77
C VAL A 301 5.63 12.09 -4.84
N PHE A 302 5.49 13.30 -5.36
CA PHE A 302 5.41 14.54 -4.57
C PHE A 302 4.28 14.47 -3.52
N VAL A 303 3.04 14.14 -3.92
CA VAL A 303 1.89 14.09 -3.00
C VAL A 303 1.98 12.93 -2.00
N THR A 304 2.62 11.81 -2.35
CA THR A 304 2.67 10.62 -1.46
C THR A 304 3.94 10.51 -0.61
N ASN A 305 4.88 11.45 -0.70
CA ASN A 305 6.05 11.53 0.18
C ASN A 305 5.90 12.67 1.19
N LYS A 306 6.48 12.48 2.37
CA LYS A 306 6.48 13.51 3.43
C LYS A 306 7.20 14.77 2.92
N ASP A 307 6.63 15.93 3.23
CA ASP A 307 7.18 17.26 2.92
C ASP A 307 7.45 17.49 1.42
N GLY A 308 6.83 16.69 0.53
CA GLY A 308 7.06 16.75 -0.92
C GLY A 308 8.43 16.25 -1.40
N CYS A 309 9.26 15.69 -0.50
CA CYS A 309 10.67 15.39 -0.78
C CYS A 309 10.90 13.90 -1.07
N PHE A 310 11.72 13.57 -2.08
CA PHE A 310 11.88 12.20 -2.58
C PHE A 310 13.24 11.94 -3.26
N HIS A 311 13.56 10.67 -3.51
CA HIS A 311 14.79 10.23 -4.20
C HIS A 311 14.48 9.56 -5.55
N ARG A 312 15.47 9.38 -6.43
CA ARG A 312 15.35 8.64 -7.72
C ARG A 312 14.58 7.32 -7.56
N ARG A 313 14.96 6.49 -6.59
CA ARG A 313 14.30 5.20 -6.28
C ARG A 313 12.80 5.31 -5.95
N HIS A 314 12.28 6.47 -5.53
CA HIS A 314 10.84 6.68 -5.31
C HIS A 314 10.12 6.96 -6.66
N LEU A 315 10.74 7.75 -7.54
CA LEU A 315 10.26 7.94 -8.93
C LEU A 315 10.25 6.61 -9.68
N LEU A 316 11.32 5.82 -9.57
CA LEU A 316 11.43 4.51 -10.22
C LEU A 316 10.38 3.50 -9.72
N ALA A 317 10.14 3.48 -8.41
CA ALA A 317 9.07 2.66 -7.83
C ALA A 317 7.67 3.08 -8.29
N GLU A 318 7.45 4.36 -8.63
CA GLU A 318 6.16 4.82 -9.16
C GLU A 318 6.05 4.68 -10.67
N ALA A 319 7.14 4.88 -11.44
CA ALA A 319 7.17 4.64 -12.88
C ALA A 319 6.78 3.18 -13.20
N ARG A 320 7.34 2.21 -12.47
CA ARG A 320 7.00 0.78 -12.57
C ARG A 320 5.53 0.49 -12.21
N ARG A 321 4.93 1.23 -11.27
CA ARG A 321 3.48 1.14 -10.96
C ARG A 321 2.61 1.78 -12.04
N HIS A 322 3.00 2.96 -12.53
CA HIS A 322 2.32 3.66 -13.60
C HIS A 322 2.30 2.78 -14.87
N LEU A 323 3.44 2.19 -15.22
CA LEU A 323 3.57 1.22 -16.31
C LEU A 323 2.66 0.00 -16.10
N ALA A 324 2.70 -0.66 -14.93
CA ALA A 324 1.78 -1.76 -14.62
C ALA A 324 0.29 -1.36 -14.71
N LEU A 325 -0.05 -0.11 -14.35
CA LEU A 325 -1.40 0.43 -14.43
C LEU A 325 -1.84 0.69 -15.89
N VAL A 326 -1.00 1.31 -16.72
CA VAL A 326 -1.37 1.69 -18.10
C VAL A 326 -1.21 0.56 -19.11
N GLN A 327 -0.19 -0.30 -18.95
CA GLN A 327 0.05 -1.46 -19.83
C GLN A 327 -0.97 -2.58 -19.61
N ARG A 328 -1.64 -2.63 -18.45
CA ARG A 328 -2.65 -3.66 -18.09
C ARG A 328 -2.17 -5.11 -18.29
N GLY A 329 -0.88 -5.36 -18.10
CA GLY A 329 -0.26 -6.68 -18.31
C GLY A 329 0.31 -6.91 -19.71
N ARG A 330 0.38 -5.91 -20.59
CA ARG A 330 1.29 -5.97 -21.73
C ARG A 330 2.75 -5.95 -21.27
N ARG A 331 3.63 -6.61 -22.04
CA ARG A 331 5.09 -6.42 -21.94
C ARG A 331 5.44 -4.99 -22.35
N ARG A 332 6.36 -4.38 -21.61
CA ARG A 332 6.96 -3.08 -21.97
C ARG A 332 8.37 -3.26 -22.52
N GLU A 333 8.86 -2.20 -23.16
CA GLU A 333 10.27 -2.11 -23.54
C GLU A 333 11.20 -2.04 -22.31
N PRO A 334 12.39 -2.67 -22.37
CA PRO A 334 13.45 -2.49 -21.39
C PRO A 334 13.82 -1.01 -21.21
N GLY A 335 14.11 -0.60 -19.98
CA GLY A 335 14.54 0.77 -19.67
C GLY A 335 13.48 1.87 -19.80
N LEU A 336 12.25 1.57 -20.23
CA LEU A 336 11.17 2.58 -20.32
C LEU A 336 10.85 3.23 -18.96
N ASP A 337 10.98 2.48 -17.85
CA ASP A 337 10.89 3.00 -16.49
C ASP A 337 12.00 4.01 -16.17
N GLU A 338 13.25 3.70 -16.52
CA GLU A 338 14.38 4.61 -16.36
C GLU A 338 14.28 5.85 -17.27
N MET A 339 13.74 5.69 -18.49
CA MET A 339 13.47 6.81 -19.40
C MET A 339 12.41 7.76 -18.83
N ILE A 340 11.33 7.23 -18.23
CA ILE A 340 10.33 8.04 -17.51
C ILE A 340 10.97 8.74 -16.31
N VAL A 341 11.83 8.07 -15.53
CA VAL A 341 12.52 8.66 -14.37
C VAL A 341 13.52 9.74 -14.79
N LYS A 342 14.29 9.53 -15.86
CA LYS A 342 15.22 10.52 -16.42
C LYS A 342 14.48 11.77 -16.88
N THR A 343 13.37 11.61 -17.59
CA THR A 343 12.50 12.71 -18.04
C THR A 343 11.87 13.43 -16.84
N ALA A 344 11.37 12.70 -15.84
CA ALA A 344 10.81 13.26 -14.62
C ALA A 344 11.83 14.14 -13.87
N ILE A 345 13.07 13.68 -13.71
CA ILE A 345 14.14 14.45 -13.06
C ILE A 345 14.51 15.68 -13.91
N ALA A 346 14.75 15.51 -15.21
CA ALA A 346 15.20 16.58 -16.09
C ALA A 346 14.15 17.68 -16.34
N ALA A 347 12.86 17.33 -16.39
CA ALA A 347 11.77 18.24 -16.72
C ALA A 347 10.99 18.75 -15.50
N HIS A 348 10.88 17.97 -14.41
CA HIS A 348 9.88 18.22 -13.37
C HIS A 348 10.43 18.21 -11.93
N CYS A 349 11.71 17.90 -11.72
CA CYS A 349 12.33 17.94 -10.39
C CYS A 349 13.30 19.12 -10.21
N THR A 350 13.44 19.54 -8.96
CA THR A 350 14.50 20.42 -8.45
C THR A 350 15.36 19.59 -7.51
N ASP A 351 16.68 19.57 -7.72
CA ASP A 351 17.62 18.98 -6.76
C ASP A 351 17.75 19.93 -5.56
N ILE A 352 17.48 19.42 -4.36
CA ILE A 352 17.53 20.13 -3.08
C ILE A 352 18.53 19.49 -2.11
N THR A 353 19.48 18.73 -2.66
CA THR A 353 20.52 18.04 -1.88
C THR A 353 21.43 19.05 -1.18
N GLU A 354 21.43 19.06 0.16
CA GLU A 354 22.51 19.68 0.91
C GLU A 354 23.81 18.89 0.66
N ALA A 355 24.76 19.47 -0.08
CA ALA A 355 26.07 18.89 -0.39
C ALA A 355 27.03 18.83 0.83
N ARG A 356 26.53 18.37 1.98
CA ARG A 356 27.28 18.20 3.24
C ARG A 356 27.95 16.83 3.36
N THR A 357 27.74 15.92 2.41
CA THR A 357 28.38 14.59 2.38
C THR A 357 28.52 14.07 0.94
N GLU A 358 29.60 13.36 0.64
CA GLU A 358 29.78 12.58 -0.61
C GLU A 358 28.57 11.67 -0.91
N ARG A 359 27.92 11.12 0.15
CA ARG A 359 26.70 10.32 0.00
C ARG A 359 25.61 11.07 -0.75
N GLY A 360 25.45 12.37 -0.54
CA GLY A 360 24.37 13.16 -1.14
C GLY A 360 24.52 13.31 -2.66
N GLU A 361 25.75 13.32 -3.17
CA GLU A 361 26.04 13.61 -4.58
C GLU A 361 25.69 12.44 -5.51
N GLU A 362 25.59 11.22 -4.97
CA GLU A 362 25.19 10.02 -5.72
C GLU A 362 23.71 10.08 -6.17
N PRO A 363 23.38 9.69 -7.42
CA PRO A 363 22.03 9.87 -7.99
C PRO A 363 20.85 9.30 -7.19
N ASP A 364 21.02 8.16 -6.51
CA ASP A 364 19.98 7.53 -5.68
C ASP A 364 19.89 8.07 -4.25
N TYR A 365 20.79 8.98 -3.89
CA TYR A 365 20.84 9.67 -2.60
C TYR A 365 20.57 11.15 -2.67
N ARG A 366 20.71 11.77 -3.86
CA ARG A 366 20.17 13.10 -4.14
C ARG A 366 18.72 13.20 -3.71
N LEU A 367 18.39 14.30 -3.04
CA LEU A 367 17.05 14.63 -2.58
C LEU A 367 16.43 15.62 -3.56
N TYR A 368 15.25 15.29 -4.05
CA TYR A 368 14.50 16.09 -5.02
C TYR A 368 13.18 16.54 -4.42
N THR A 369 12.68 17.67 -4.92
CA THR A 369 11.27 18.05 -4.84
C THR A 369 10.74 18.33 -6.26
N ALA A 370 9.44 18.55 -6.42
CA ALA A 370 8.87 18.93 -7.72
C ALA A 370 9.11 20.42 -8.02
N ARG A 371 9.29 20.78 -9.30
CA ARG A 371 9.46 22.19 -9.71
C ARG A 371 8.23 23.07 -9.40
N TRP A 372 7.04 22.47 -9.43
CA TRP A 372 5.78 23.10 -9.02
C TRP A 372 5.51 23.02 -7.51
N ALA A 373 6.49 22.61 -6.68
CA ALA A 373 6.39 22.82 -5.26
C ALA A 373 6.22 24.34 -4.98
N PRO A 374 5.40 24.74 -4.00
CA PRO A 374 5.36 26.14 -3.58
C PRO A 374 6.74 26.52 -3.04
N HIS A 375 7.21 27.73 -3.35
CA HIS A 375 8.44 28.29 -2.78
C HIS A 375 8.26 28.62 -1.29
N GLY A 376 8.27 27.57 -0.46
CA GLY A 376 8.42 27.70 0.98
C GLY A 376 9.76 28.38 1.32
N PRO A 377 9.87 29.02 2.50
CA PRO A 377 11.08 29.75 2.86
C PRO A 377 12.30 28.83 2.84
N SER A 378 13.38 29.30 2.20
CA SER A 378 14.69 28.63 2.20
C SER A 378 15.02 28.13 3.61
N PRO A 379 15.48 26.88 3.79
CA PRO A 379 15.68 26.26 5.10
C PRO A 379 16.49 27.21 5.97
N ALA A 380 15.87 27.68 7.05
CA ALA A 380 16.28 28.92 7.68
C ALA A 380 17.74 28.85 8.11
N ARG A 381 18.57 29.78 7.59
CA ARG A 381 19.85 30.12 8.22
C ARG A 381 19.53 30.32 9.70
N ARG A 382 20.09 29.48 10.58
CA ARG A 382 19.98 29.67 12.03
C ARG A 382 20.33 31.12 12.31
N ARG A 383 19.38 31.91 12.83
CA ARG A 383 19.73 33.21 13.41
C ARG A 383 20.83 32.94 14.45
N PRO A 384 21.89 33.76 14.51
CA PRO A 384 22.83 33.68 15.62
C PRO A 384 22.06 33.71 16.94
N THR A 385 22.44 32.85 17.88
CA THR A 385 21.85 32.85 19.21
C THR A 385 22.17 34.19 19.87
N ALA A 386 21.17 35.05 20.01
CA ALA A 386 21.26 36.21 20.89
C ALA A 386 21.47 35.72 22.34
N ALA A 387 22.21 36.51 23.12
CA ALA A 387 22.39 36.28 24.55
C ALA A 387 21.05 36.37 25.30
N PRO A 388 20.92 35.79 26.51
CA PRO A 388 19.71 35.94 27.31
C PRO A 388 19.54 37.41 27.73
N ASP A 389 18.32 37.91 27.59
CA ASP A 389 17.90 39.21 28.10
C ASP A 389 16.84 39.02 29.19
N HIS A 390 16.82 39.90 30.18
CA HIS A 390 16.11 39.70 31.45
C HIS A 390 14.87 40.60 31.57
N GLY A 391 13.70 39.96 31.66
CA GLY A 391 12.54 40.47 32.40
C GLY A 391 11.72 41.60 31.77
N ALA A 392 10.46 41.30 31.44
CA ALA A 392 9.32 42.20 31.60
C ALA A 392 8.01 41.41 31.40
N ASP A 393 7.23 41.24 32.47
CA ASP A 393 5.90 40.63 32.35
C ASP A 393 4.95 41.52 31.55
N ARG A 394 4.25 40.92 30.59
CA ARG A 394 3.08 41.51 29.91
C ARG A 394 2.06 40.42 29.61
N GLU A 395 1.03 40.34 30.44
CA GLU A 395 -0.17 39.58 30.12
C GLU A 395 -0.87 40.16 28.88
N PRO A 396 -1.53 39.33 28.05
CA PRO A 396 -2.45 39.82 27.04
C PRO A 396 -3.72 40.37 27.70
N PRO A 397 -4.33 41.45 27.19
CA PRO A 397 -5.55 42.02 27.78
C PRO A 397 -6.75 41.08 27.62
N ALA A 398 -7.67 41.12 28.59
CA ALA A 398 -8.91 40.35 28.56
C ALA A 398 -9.92 40.92 27.54
N ASP A 399 -10.63 40.03 26.85
CA ASP A 399 -11.64 40.35 25.82
C ASP A 399 -13.06 40.30 26.44
N PRO A 400 -13.86 41.38 26.39
CA PRO A 400 -15.11 41.47 27.16
C PRO A 400 -16.32 40.78 26.49
N ALA A 401 -16.84 39.76 27.18
CA ALA A 401 -18.25 39.36 27.19
C ALA A 401 -19.01 39.27 25.84
N GLY A 402 -18.68 38.25 25.03
CA GLY A 402 -19.62 37.72 24.03
C GLY A 402 -20.60 36.71 24.67
N PRO A 403 -21.89 36.68 24.32
CA PRO A 403 -22.87 35.79 24.96
C PRO A 403 -22.64 34.32 24.60
N LEU A 404 -22.49 33.48 25.62
CA LEU A 404 -22.50 32.02 25.51
C LEU A 404 -23.93 31.52 25.29
N LEU A 405 -24.23 31.10 24.07
CA LEU A 405 -25.38 30.25 23.77
C LEU A 405 -24.90 28.79 23.65
N PRO A 406 -25.60 27.81 24.27
CA PRO A 406 -25.32 26.40 24.02
C PRO A 406 -25.72 26.06 22.59
N LEU A 407 -24.75 25.70 21.74
CA LEU A 407 -25.04 25.10 20.44
C LEU A 407 -25.26 23.60 20.62
N GLU A 408 -26.50 23.18 20.39
CA GLU A 408 -26.88 21.78 20.18
C GLU A 408 -25.97 21.12 19.12
N PRO A 409 -25.70 19.80 19.21
CA PRO A 409 -24.79 19.08 18.34
C PRO A 409 -25.41 18.81 16.95
N GLY A 410 -25.69 19.87 16.20
CA GLY A 410 -26.03 19.82 14.78
C GLY A 410 -24.89 19.22 13.94
N GLU A 411 -25.25 18.66 12.79
CA GLU A 411 -24.33 17.92 11.93
C GLU A 411 -23.14 18.77 11.48
N TRP A 412 -21.96 18.47 12.04
CA TRP A 412 -20.69 18.98 11.51
C TRP A 412 -20.43 18.27 10.18
N ASP A 413 -20.74 18.94 9.06
CA ASP A 413 -20.36 18.49 7.72
C ASP A 413 -18.84 18.66 7.53
N ILE A 414 -18.08 17.77 8.18
CA ILE A 414 -16.61 17.75 8.20
C ILE A 414 -16.15 17.65 6.73
N PRO A 415 -15.43 18.66 6.21
CA PRO A 415 -14.97 18.65 4.82
C PRO A 415 -14.17 17.37 4.56
N ARG A 416 -14.70 16.47 3.72
CA ARG A 416 -14.10 15.15 3.47
C ARG A 416 -12.85 15.30 2.60
N VAL A 417 -11.77 15.71 3.24
CA VAL A 417 -10.41 15.78 2.69
C VAL A 417 -10.12 14.44 1.99
N PRO A 418 -9.98 14.39 0.65
CA PRO A 418 -9.85 13.13 -0.08
C PRO A 418 -8.70 12.29 0.47
N LEU A 419 -8.70 10.97 0.30
CA LEU A 419 -7.65 10.15 0.91
C LEU A 419 -6.32 10.34 0.15
N LEU A 420 -5.20 9.99 0.78
CA LEU A 420 -3.86 10.38 0.30
C LEU A 420 -3.57 9.95 -1.15
N HIS A 421 -4.02 8.77 -1.56
CA HIS A 421 -3.86 8.34 -2.95
C HIS A 421 -4.77 9.13 -3.91
N ASP A 422 -5.99 9.44 -3.50
CA ASP A 422 -6.97 10.17 -4.31
C ASP A 422 -6.46 11.59 -4.61
N ARG A 423 -5.89 12.28 -3.60
CA ARG A 423 -5.16 13.55 -3.77
C ARG A 423 -4.07 13.46 -4.86
N ALA A 424 -3.31 12.37 -4.84
CA ALA A 424 -2.22 12.13 -5.79
C ALA A 424 -2.73 11.86 -7.21
N VAL A 425 -3.82 11.10 -7.36
CA VAL A 425 -4.50 10.86 -8.65
C VAL A 425 -5.07 12.17 -9.22
N ILE A 426 -5.71 13.00 -8.39
CA ILE A 426 -6.24 14.31 -8.79
C ILE A 426 -5.10 15.22 -9.27
N ALA A 427 -4.03 15.39 -8.48
CA ALA A 427 -2.88 16.21 -8.84
C ALA A 427 -2.21 15.73 -10.14
N SER A 428 -1.98 14.42 -10.26
CA SER A 428 -1.47 13.78 -11.48
C SER A 428 -2.36 14.07 -12.70
N THR A 429 -3.68 13.94 -12.56
CA THR A 429 -4.64 14.15 -13.65
C THR A 429 -4.68 15.61 -14.11
N VAL A 430 -4.70 16.57 -13.18
CA VAL A 430 -4.71 18.01 -13.47
C VAL A 430 -3.43 18.44 -14.19
N LEU A 431 -2.26 18.04 -13.70
CA LEU A 431 -0.98 18.37 -14.33
C LEU A 431 -0.83 17.71 -15.71
N SER A 432 -1.29 16.46 -15.86
CA SER A 432 -1.32 15.73 -17.13
C SER A 432 -2.31 16.34 -18.15
N ALA A 433 -3.41 16.95 -17.70
CA ALA A 433 -4.32 17.69 -18.57
C ALA A 433 -3.70 19.02 -19.03
N ARG A 434 -3.01 19.74 -18.14
CA ARG A 434 -2.32 21.00 -18.47
C ARG A 434 -1.15 20.79 -19.44
N LEU A 435 -0.32 19.76 -19.24
CA LEU A 435 0.76 19.44 -20.18
C LEU A 435 0.23 19.18 -21.59
N ARG A 436 -0.83 18.37 -21.73
CA ARG A 436 -1.51 18.15 -23.03
C ARG A 436 -2.10 19.44 -23.62
N SER A 437 -2.59 20.35 -22.79
CA SER A 437 -3.09 21.66 -23.25
C SER A 437 -1.97 22.58 -23.74
N ALA A 438 -0.83 22.64 -23.04
CA ALA A 438 0.34 23.44 -23.43
C ALA A 438 0.91 22.94 -24.78
N LEU A 439 1.16 21.63 -24.88
CA LEU A 439 1.62 20.97 -26.11
C LEU A 439 0.67 21.21 -27.30
N ARG A 440 -0.65 21.25 -27.08
CA ARG A 440 -1.64 21.57 -28.12
C ARG A 440 -1.74 23.06 -28.49
N THR A 441 -1.21 23.97 -27.68
CA THR A 441 -1.34 25.43 -27.88
C THR A 441 -0.03 26.12 -28.21
N GLY A 442 1.07 25.37 -28.36
CA GLY A 442 2.40 25.91 -28.63
C GLY A 442 2.97 26.77 -27.50
N ARG A 443 2.34 26.79 -26.33
CA ARG A 443 2.80 27.52 -25.14
C ARG A 443 3.84 26.69 -24.41
N ASP A 444 4.84 27.35 -23.83
CA ASP A 444 5.74 26.69 -22.91
C ASP A 444 4.91 26.10 -21.73
N PRO A 445 4.99 24.79 -21.44
CA PRO A 445 4.36 24.22 -20.26
C PRO A 445 4.77 24.94 -18.96
N TYR A 446 6.02 25.40 -18.86
CA TYR A 446 6.54 26.09 -17.68
C TYR A 446 5.92 27.47 -17.47
N ASP A 447 5.62 28.24 -18.52
CA ASP A 447 4.86 29.49 -18.38
C ASP A 447 3.49 29.24 -17.75
N VAL A 448 2.78 28.20 -18.22
CA VAL A 448 1.47 27.82 -17.67
C VAL A 448 1.57 27.42 -16.19
N PHE A 449 2.66 26.75 -15.78
CA PHE A 449 2.88 26.39 -14.39
C PHE A 449 3.38 27.55 -13.52
N ALA A 450 4.20 28.46 -14.05
CA ALA A 450 4.73 29.63 -13.36
C ALA A 450 3.66 30.70 -13.12
N HIS A 451 2.91 31.09 -14.17
CA HIS A 451 1.79 32.03 -14.02
C HIS A 451 0.72 31.51 -13.05
N GLN A 452 0.51 30.18 -13.00
CA GLN A 452 -0.40 29.56 -12.06
C GLN A 452 0.23 29.20 -10.71
N GLN A 453 1.54 29.37 -10.49
CA GLN A 453 2.13 29.21 -9.14
C GLN A 453 1.56 30.25 -8.16
N ALA A 454 1.10 31.40 -8.68
CA ALA A 454 0.32 32.41 -7.94
C ALA A 454 -1.16 32.05 -7.71
N ALA A 455 -1.75 31.17 -8.53
CA ALA A 455 -3.17 30.76 -8.47
C ALA A 455 -3.39 29.35 -7.88
N MET A 456 -2.32 28.56 -7.75
CA MET A 456 -2.30 27.21 -7.19
C MET A 456 -2.22 27.07 -5.65
N PRO A 457 -1.91 28.09 -4.83
CA PRO A 457 -1.79 27.88 -3.37
C PRO A 457 -3.04 27.25 -2.76
N GLU A 458 -4.21 27.83 -2.93
CA GLU A 458 -5.42 27.37 -2.24
C GLU A 458 -5.87 25.98 -2.71
N GLN A 459 -5.79 25.68 -4.02
CA GLN A 459 -6.29 24.41 -4.59
C GLN A 459 -5.44 23.17 -4.26
N LEU A 460 -4.18 23.36 -3.85
CA LEU A 460 -3.30 22.25 -3.38
C LEU A 460 -3.11 22.24 -1.86
N LEU A 461 -3.14 23.40 -1.19
CA LEU A 461 -3.04 23.49 0.28
C LEU A 461 -4.31 23.01 1.01
N LEU A 462 -5.45 22.98 0.32
CA LEU A 462 -6.75 22.44 0.77
C LEU A 462 -6.65 21.03 1.38
N PHE A 463 -5.59 20.28 1.05
CA PHE A 463 -5.36 18.92 1.49
C PHE A 463 -3.96 18.71 2.14
N GLY A 464 -3.31 19.80 2.58
CA GLY A 464 -1.90 19.82 2.98
C GLY A 464 -1.59 20.07 4.47
N GLN A 465 -2.55 20.55 5.28
CA GLN A 465 -2.29 20.86 6.70
C GLN A 465 -3.24 20.12 7.66
N GLU A 466 -2.75 19.01 8.22
CA GLU A 466 -3.25 18.50 9.49
C GLU A 466 -2.71 19.39 10.62
N GLY A 467 -3.54 20.32 11.11
CA GLY A 467 -3.29 21.03 12.38
C GLY A 467 -3.03 22.54 12.34
N ARG A 468 -3.99 23.34 11.84
CA ARG A 468 -4.41 24.63 12.45
C ARG A 468 -5.66 25.21 11.73
N PRO A 469 -6.65 25.79 12.45
CA PRO A 469 -7.86 26.31 11.82
C PRO A 469 -7.65 27.70 11.19
N ALA A 470 -7.45 27.74 9.88
CA ALA A 470 -7.44 28.99 9.13
C ALA A 470 -8.88 29.43 8.76
N ARG A 471 -9.40 30.48 9.41
CA ARG A 471 -10.69 31.09 9.05
C ARG A 471 -10.62 31.74 7.66
N LYS A 472 -11.28 31.15 6.66
CA LYS A 472 -11.81 31.83 5.45
C LYS A 472 -12.98 31.05 4.88
N LYS A 473 -14.01 31.73 4.37
CA LYS A 473 -15.18 31.11 3.73
C LYS A 473 -14.87 30.82 2.26
N ALA A 474 -15.02 29.57 1.86
CA ALA A 474 -15.17 29.15 0.46
C ALA A 474 -16.44 28.29 0.34
N GLY A 475 -17.11 28.31 -0.81
CA GLY A 475 -18.35 27.56 -1.04
C GLY A 475 -18.12 26.04 -1.15
N PRO A 476 -19.19 25.24 -1.03
CA PRO A 476 -19.10 23.77 -1.09
C PRO A 476 -18.60 23.30 -2.47
N VAL A 477 -17.59 22.42 -2.45
CA VAL A 477 -17.07 21.75 -3.65
C VAL A 477 -17.76 20.40 -3.80
N ASP A 478 -18.64 20.28 -4.79
CA ASP A 478 -19.32 19.00 -5.07
C ASP A 478 -18.35 17.96 -5.68
N VAL A 479 -18.07 16.94 -4.88
CA VAL A 479 -17.20 15.81 -5.26
C VAL A 479 -17.91 14.85 -6.25
N ALA A 480 -19.25 14.83 -6.29
CA ALA A 480 -20.00 14.04 -7.27
C ALA A 480 -19.90 14.64 -8.69
N ALA A 481 -19.92 15.96 -8.84
CA ALA A 481 -19.63 16.64 -10.10
C ALA A 481 -18.23 16.29 -10.63
N LEU A 482 -17.21 16.30 -9.77
CA LEU A 482 -15.83 15.92 -10.13
C LEU A 482 -15.72 14.44 -10.57
N ARG A 483 -16.49 13.53 -9.96
CA ARG A 483 -16.52 12.12 -10.38
C ARG A 483 -17.22 11.94 -11.72
N THR A 484 -18.34 12.63 -11.93
CA THR A 484 -19.13 12.58 -13.17
C THR A 484 -18.34 13.11 -14.37
N GLY A 485 -17.47 14.12 -14.15
CA GLY A 485 -16.56 14.63 -15.17
C GLY A 485 -15.50 13.64 -15.67
N LEU A 486 -15.28 12.51 -14.98
CA LEU A 486 -14.32 11.48 -15.40
C LEU A 486 -14.95 10.40 -16.31
N GLU A 487 -16.26 10.18 -16.21
CA GLU A 487 -17.02 9.21 -17.00
C GLU A 487 -17.52 9.82 -18.34
N ALA A 488 -17.46 11.14 -18.49
CA ALA A 488 -18.04 11.91 -19.59
C ALA A 488 -17.21 11.99 -20.89
N LEU A 489 -16.24 11.09 -21.11
CA LEU A 489 -15.25 11.22 -22.21
C LEU A 489 -15.50 10.33 -23.46
N GLU A 490 -16.51 9.44 -23.48
CA GLU A 490 -16.70 8.45 -24.58
C GLU A 490 -18.13 8.38 -25.19
N LEU A 491 -18.92 9.47 -25.22
CA LEU A 491 -20.19 9.54 -25.97
C LEU A 491 -20.40 10.85 -26.75
N THR A 492 -21.12 10.79 -27.87
CA THR A 492 -21.29 11.94 -28.79
C THR A 492 -22.51 12.80 -28.48
N ALA A 493 -22.45 14.10 -28.83
CA ALA A 493 -23.40 15.12 -28.41
C ALA A 493 -24.87 14.89 -28.84
N ASP A 494 -25.12 14.24 -29.98
CA ASP A 494 -26.50 13.96 -30.42
C ASP A 494 -27.15 12.82 -29.62
N GLN A 495 -26.37 11.82 -29.17
CA GLN A 495 -26.87 10.72 -28.33
C GLN A 495 -27.39 11.25 -26.98
N LEU A 496 -26.62 12.15 -26.36
CA LEU A 496 -27.02 12.88 -25.14
C LEU A 496 -28.29 13.74 -25.36
N SER A 497 -28.39 14.40 -26.52
CA SER A 497 -29.55 15.22 -26.88
C SER A 497 -30.84 14.41 -27.01
N ARG A 498 -30.77 13.14 -27.45
CA ARG A 498 -31.93 12.23 -27.52
C ARG A 498 -32.38 11.77 -26.13
N LEU A 499 -31.46 11.27 -25.30
CA LEU A 499 -31.75 10.84 -23.92
C LEU A 499 -32.32 11.98 -23.05
N GLY A 500 -31.73 13.17 -23.14
CA GLY A 500 -32.18 14.35 -22.41
C GLY A 500 -33.57 14.86 -22.83
N ARG A 501 -34.10 14.47 -24.01
CA ARG A 501 -35.48 14.79 -24.42
C ARG A 501 -36.49 13.75 -23.90
N ALA A 502 -36.12 12.48 -23.81
CA ALA A 502 -36.97 11.43 -23.24
C ALA A 502 -37.22 11.62 -21.73
N GLY A 503 -36.16 11.77 -20.93
CA GLY A 503 -36.27 11.87 -19.47
C GLY A 503 -37.06 13.10 -18.96
N ARG A 504 -37.14 14.17 -19.76
CA ARG A 504 -37.92 15.39 -19.44
C ARG A 504 -39.43 15.25 -19.68
N ARG A 505 -39.89 14.27 -20.47
CA ARG A 505 -41.33 13.97 -20.58
C ARG A 505 -41.80 13.15 -19.38
N LEU A 506 -41.14 12.01 -19.12
CA LEU A 506 -41.45 11.11 -17.99
C LEU A 506 -41.51 11.83 -16.63
N ARG A 507 -40.63 12.82 -16.37
CA ARG A 507 -40.66 13.62 -15.13
C ARG A 507 -41.80 14.65 -15.03
N LYS A 508 -42.41 15.07 -16.13
CA LYS A 508 -43.63 15.90 -16.07
C LYS A 508 -44.84 15.03 -15.73
N ASP A 509 -44.96 13.90 -16.43
CA ASP A 509 -46.09 12.98 -16.28
C ASP A 509 -46.15 12.35 -14.87
N SER A 510 -45.00 12.12 -14.22
CA SER A 510 -44.93 11.66 -12.82
C SER A 510 -45.42 12.71 -11.83
N ASN A 511 -44.95 13.95 -11.93
CA ASN A 511 -45.27 14.99 -10.96
C ASN A 511 -46.74 15.42 -11.05
N GLN A 512 -47.32 15.44 -12.26
CA GLN A 512 -48.70 15.83 -12.44
C GLN A 512 -49.69 14.80 -11.85
N ARG A 513 -49.32 13.51 -11.81
CA ARG A 513 -50.08 12.47 -11.08
C ARG A 513 -49.91 12.59 -9.56
N ALA A 514 -48.69 12.87 -9.08
CA ALA A 514 -48.41 13.00 -7.65
C ALA A 514 -49.21 14.14 -7.00
N HIS A 515 -49.33 15.30 -7.66
CA HIS A 515 -50.12 16.43 -7.16
C HIS A 515 -51.64 16.17 -7.13
N GLN A 516 -52.17 15.28 -7.98
CA GLN A 516 -53.58 14.91 -7.95
C GLN A 516 -53.91 13.95 -6.79
N ALA A 517 -52.98 13.09 -6.39
CA ALA A 517 -53.16 12.17 -5.26
C ALA A 517 -53.11 12.86 -3.88
N ALA A 518 -52.36 13.96 -3.76
CA ALA A 518 -52.15 14.66 -2.48
C ALA A 518 -53.30 15.61 -2.06
N ALA A 519 -54.31 15.81 -2.91
CA ALA A 519 -55.33 16.85 -2.74
C ALA A 519 -56.62 16.40 -2.02
N GLY A 520 -56.71 15.16 -1.52
CA GLY A 520 -57.94 14.66 -0.89
C GLY A 520 -57.77 13.48 0.06
N SER A 521 -57.43 13.75 1.32
CA SER A 521 -57.70 12.89 2.50
C SER A 521 -57.41 13.58 3.84
N ALA A 522 -58.46 13.92 4.59
CA ALA A 522 -58.53 14.24 6.03
C ALA A 522 -60.02 14.39 6.44
N PRO A 523 -60.45 14.27 7.72
CA PRO A 523 -59.72 13.94 8.97
C PRO A 523 -59.83 12.42 9.28
N SER A 524 -60.04 11.82 10.48
CA SER A 524 -60.38 12.22 11.87
C SER A 524 -59.97 11.12 12.90
N ALA A 525 -60.29 11.32 14.20
CA ALA A 525 -59.79 10.53 15.34
C ALA A 525 -60.86 9.73 16.11
N GLN A 526 -60.44 8.76 16.96
CA GLN A 526 -60.83 8.52 18.38
C GLN A 526 -60.47 7.09 18.88
N GLY A 527 -60.22 6.90 20.20
CA GLY A 527 -60.37 5.59 20.89
C GLY A 527 -59.16 5.00 21.66
N ALA A 528 -59.39 4.60 22.93
CA ALA A 528 -58.58 3.78 23.87
C ALA A 528 -59.53 3.32 25.04
N PRO A 529 -59.16 2.56 26.12
CA PRO A 529 -57.86 2.03 26.59
C PRO A 529 -57.92 0.56 27.18
N ALA A 530 -57.02 0.21 28.14
CA ALA A 530 -56.99 -0.98 29.06
C ALA A 530 -56.56 -2.36 28.46
N ALA A 531 -55.85 -3.30 29.15
CA ALA A 531 -55.07 -3.35 30.41
C ALA A 531 -54.17 -4.66 30.44
N GLU A 532 -53.55 -5.26 31.48
CA GLU A 532 -53.59 -5.17 32.98
C GLU A 532 -52.22 -5.59 33.67
N GLN A 533 -52.17 -6.62 34.56
CA GLN A 533 -51.15 -6.87 35.62
C GLN A 533 -50.50 -8.30 35.75
N ASP A 534 -49.26 -8.35 36.31
CA ASP A 534 -48.63 -9.22 37.37
C ASP A 534 -48.65 -10.80 37.32
N ASP A 535 -47.88 -11.61 38.09
CA ASP A 535 -46.97 -11.41 39.26
C ASP A 535 -45.79 -12.45 39.36
N ALA A 536 -45.12 -12.63 40.53
CA ALA A 536 -43.70 -13.05 40.67
C ALA A 536 -43.29 -14.40 41.38
N ASP A 537 -41.95 -14.59 41.47
CA ASP A 537 -41.11 -15.32 42.49
C ASP A 537 -40.77 -16.85 42.37
N GLY A 538 -39.67 -17.34 42.99
CA GLY A 538 -39.39 -18.80 43.08
C GLY A 538 -38.01 -19.48 43.39
N ALA A 539 -37.00 -18.88 44.04
CA ALA A 539 -35.88 -19.54 44.79
C ALA A 539 -34.88 -20.60 44.18
N HIS A 540 -33.75 -20.85 44.90
CA HIS A 540 -32.66 -21.84 44.64
C HIS A 540 -32.52 -22.88 45.80
N PRO A 541 -31.78 -24.00 45.65
CA PRO A 541 -30.57 -24.17 46.51
C PRO A 541 -29.33 -24.96 45.99
N VAL A 542 -28.18 -24.50 46.50
CA VAL A 542 -26.76 -24.95 46.63
C VAL A 542 -26.42 -26.47 46.78
N ARG A 543 -25.27 -26.92 46.22
CA ARG A 543 -24.16 -27.79 46.79
C ARG A 543 -23.47 -28.71 45.73
N GLN A 544 -22.20 -29.16 45.85
CA GLN A 544 -20.98 -28.65 46.54
C GLN A 544 -19.69 -29.29 45.94
N ASP A 545 -18.55 -28.65 46.17
CA ASP A 545 -17.12 -29.04 46.03
C ASP A 545 -16.67 -30.41 45.50
N ASN A 546 -15.58 -30.40 44.70
CA ASN A 546 -14.32 -31.02 45.16
C ASN A 546 -13.06 -30.41 44.51
N GLN A 547 -11.92 -30.43 45.22
CA GLN A 547 -10.60 -29.97 44.74
C GLN A 547 -9.55 -31.08 44.92
N GLN A 548 -8.55 -31.17 44.04
CA GLN A 548 -7.20 -31.62 44.42
C GLN A 548 -6.14 -31.22 43.38
N ALA A 549 -4.86 -31.26 43.78
CA ALA A 549 -3.80 -30.44 43.20
C ALA A 549 -2.59 -31.22 42.62
N HIS A 550 -1.87 -30.57 41.70
CA HIS A 550 -0.55 -31.00 41.21
C HIS A 550 0.56 -30.77 42.26
N ARG A 551 1.55 -31.69 42.33
CA ARG A 551 2.98 -31.36 42.49
C ARG A 551 3.90 -32.47 41.89
N PRO A 552 5.22 -32.25 41.70
CA PRO A 552 5.96 -32.82 40.57
C PRO A 552 7.17 -33.72 40.94
N GLN A 553 7.85 -34.26 39.92
CA GLN A 553 9.23 -34.76 40.00
C GLN A 553 10.08 -34.35 38.78
N GLU A 554 11.39 -34.16 38.98
CA GLU A 554 12.43 -33.98 37.96
C GLU A 554 13.41 -35.22 37.95
N PRO A 555 14.69 -35.19 37.51
CA PRO A 555 15.01 -35.50 36.10
C PRO A 555 16.17 -36.51 35.85
N GLY A 556 16.15 -37.16 34.67
CA GLY A 556 17.31 -37.81 34.03
C GLY A 556 17.58 -39.29 34.38
N PRO A 557 18.65 -39.94 33.83
CA PRO A 557 19.69 -39.39 32.93
C PRO A 557 20.00 -40.18 31.62
N TYR A 558 20.67 -39.50 30.69
CA TYR A 558 21.67 -39.94 29.68
C TYR A 558 21.77 -41.40 29.14
N ARG A 559 21.53 -41.56 27.82
CA ARG A 559 22.21 -42.42 26.80
C ARG A 559 21.46 -42.22 25.45
N GLY A 560 22.02 -42.30 24.23
CA GLY A 560 23.42 -42.35 23.77
C GLY A 560 23.57 -43.14 22.44
N ARG A 561 24.07 -42.52 21.35
CA ARG A 561 24.32 -43.10 19.99
C ARG A 561 23.06 -43.56 19.21
N ASP A 562 23.04 -43.80 17.89
CA ASP A 562 23.95 -43.67 16.70
C ASP A 562 23.08 -43.15 15.50
N ALA A 563 23.54 -42.40 14.48
CA ALA A 563 24.45 -42.60 13.32
C ALA A 563 23.81 -43.23 12.05
N GLY A 564 24.13 -42.69 10.86
CA GLY A 564 23.68 -43.13 9.51
C GLY A 564 22.29 -42.62 9.08
N HIS A 565 22.05 -42.07 7.88
CA HIS A 565 22.88 -41.88 6.68
C HIS A 565 22.57 -40.52 6.01
#